data_AF-X6MA53-F1
#
_entry.id   AF-X6MA53-F1
#
_cell.length_a   1.000
_cell.length_b   1.000
_cell.length_c   1.000
_cell.angle_alpha   90.00
_cell.angle_beta   90.00
_cell.angle_gamma   90.00
#
_symmetry.space_group_name_H-M   'P 1'
#
loop_
_entity.id
_entity.type
_entity.pdbx_description
1 polymer ?
#
loop_
_entity_poly.entity_id
_entity_poly.type
_entity_poly.pdbx_seq_one_letter_code
_entity_poly.pdbx_strand_id
1 'polypeptide(L)'
;MVCSSELFFLKMEGERSERGFGTFSFAKKKKSIKPLLKVFQISDTLSLHPKKKKKKGNMTAHSTKEKDDTSTLLNECYDTNWLLDNSPSAQERNKENMCCICHKLANNAMEFCCEEHENDDEAFVVGESCLLRYLKENNSKCPIGDHSCCEYQKSFSVRKQVSKLEIRCPRQCQRDLANPSVASTKAAPQTRLFHNMMGSDRTGLRKSVSGITGAASLSDMNKDCTFRGRIKDLELHLLKECSLNNKSKVESNRSKCEFHEFGCLDTIDSLHSSSHYQTYVSNHLQLVLAEVRRLQQQQQQQQQPTNTTGSNSNSSEEVKKLQRVIQAKDKKIEQLNQTITELTEKIEHLQNDLSNQQKEGENADYYYNSHTNTNPNPSASFNSVNKHNNSIITIPLEGKRKK
;
A
#
# COMPACT_ATOMS: atom_id res chain seq x y z
N MET A 1 -39.98 -8.93 27.76
CA MET A 1 -39.80 -9.72 28.99
C MET A 1 -38.88 -8.90 29.88
N VAL A 2 -39.45 -8.34 30.94
CA VAL A 2 -38.75 -7.45 31.88
C VAL A 2 -38.29 -8.35 33.03
N CYS A 3 -36.98 -8.49 33.24
CA CYS A 3 -36.43 -9.15 34.42
C CYS A 3 -36.35 -8.13 35.55
N SER A 4 -37.24 -8.27 36.54
CA SER A 4 -37.18 -7.57 37.82
C SER A 4 -36.32 -8.40 38.77
N SER A 5 -35.34 -7.76 39.41
CA SER A 5 -34.52 -8.35 40.47
C SER A 5 -34.83 -7.62 41.78
N GLU A 6 -35.74 -8.17 42.59
CA GLU A 6 -35.87 -7.80 44.00
C GLU A 6 -34.86 -8.63 44.81
N LEU A 7 -33.97 -7.95 45.55
CA LEU A 7 -33.02 -8.57 46.47
C LEU A 7 -33.64 -8.62 47.87
N PHE A 8 -34.03 -9.81 48.31
CA PHE A 8 -34.33 -10.12 49.71
C PHE A 8 -33.03 -10.52 50.42
N PHE A 9 -32.61 -9.74 51.41
CA PHE A 9 -31.60 -10.13 52.39
C PHE A 9 -32.29 -10.88 53.55
N LEU A 10 -32.06 -12.20 53.65
CA LEU A 10 -32.35 -12.96 54.86
C LEU A 10 -31.07 -13.29 55.60
N LYS A 11 -31.12 -12.92 56.88
CA LYS A 11 -30.18 -13.12 57.96
C LYS A 11 -30.16 -14.61 58.37
N MET A 12 -28.98 -15.21 58.50
CA MET A 12 -28.78 -16.46 59.24
C MET A 12 -27.50 -16.33 60.08
N GLU A 13 -27.69 -16.25 61.39
CA GLU A 13 -26.68 -16.50 62.42
C GLU A 13 -26.60 -18.02 62.66
N GLY A 14 -25.39 -18.54 62.87
CA GLY A 14 -25.16 -19.95 63.17
C GLY A 14 -23.79 -20.16 63.81
N GLU A 15 -23.77 -20.12 65.15
CA GLU A 15 -22.65 -20.52 65.99
C GLU A 15 -22.53 -22.06 66.02
N ARG A 16 -21.32 -22.62 65.88
CA ARG A 16 -20.64 -23.43 66.92
C ARG A 16 -19.39 -24.19 66.43
N SER A 17 -18.39 -24.10 67.31
CA SER A 17 -17.54 -25.18 67.82
C SER A 17 -16.19 -25.47 67.17
N GLU A 18 -15.22 -25.44 68.08
CA GLU A 18 -13.77 -25.58 67.99
C GLU A 18 -13.28 -27.02 67.77
N ARG A 19 -12.10 -27.11 67.14
CA ARG A 19 -10.94 -28.03 67.33
C ARG A 19 -10.15 -27.95 66.02
N GLY A 20 -8.95 -27.38 65.86
CA GLY A 20 -7.84 -27.15 66.78
C GLY A 20 -6.66 -28.01 66.32
N PHE A 21 -5.88 -27.56 65.33
CA PHE A 21 -4.51 -28.08 65.05
C PHE A 21 -3.68 -27.09 64.21
N GLY A 22 -2.52 -26.68 64.76
CA GLY A 22 -1.27 -26.46 64.03
C GLY A 22 -1.14 -25.25 63.11
N THR A 23 -0.84 -24.08 63.68
CA THR A 23 -0.43 -22.87 62.94
C THR A 23 0.99 -22.97 62.38
N PHE A 24 1.16 -22.91 61.05
CA PHE A 24 2.40 -22.44 60.41
C PHE A 24 2.14 -21.02 59.88
N SER A 25 2.80 -20.02 60.49
CA SER A 25 2.68 -18.61 60.12
C SER A 25 3.52 -18.29 58.89
N PHE A 26 2.87 -17.93 57.78
CA PHE A 26 3.42 -17.02 56.77
C PHE A 26 2.51 -15.81 56.65
N ALA A 27 2.92 -14.71 57.30
CA ALA A 27 2.25 -13.42 57.20
C ALA A 27 2.49 -12.80 55.80
N LYS A 28 1.62 -13.10 54.84
CA LYS A 28 1.47 -12.29 53.62
C LYS A 28 0.45 -11.19 53.88
N LYS A 29 0.93 -9.95 54.06
CA LYS A 29 0.12 -8.72 54.02
C LYS A 29 -0.61 -8.63 52.68
N LYS A 30 -1.88 -9.07 52.63
CA LYS A 30 -2.80 -8.71 51.55
C LYS A 30 -3.23 -7.26 51.75
N LYS A 31 -2.58 -6.33 51.04
CA LYS A 31 -3.16 -4.99 50.85
C LYS A 31 -4.35 -5.16 49.90
N SER A 32 -5.56 -5.00 50.44
CA SER A 32 -6.79 -4.84 49.67
C SER A 32 -6.66 -3.54 48.87
N ILE A 33 -6.33 -3.64 47.60
CA ILE A 33 -6.47 -2.56 46.63
C ILE A 33 -7.75 -2.89 45.88
N LYS A 34 -8.85 -2.21 46.23
CA LYS A 34 -10.06 -2.20 45.41
C LYS A 34 -9.70 -1.58 44.07
N PRO A 35 -9.89 -2.25 42.92
CA PRO A 35 -9.77 -1.56 41.65
C PRO A 35 -10.99 -0.65 41.51
N LEU A 36 -10.74 0.65 41.33
CA LEU A 36 -11.73 1.58 40.80
C LEU A 36 -11.98 1.17 39.34
N LEU A 37 -12.89 0.22 39.13
CA LEU A 37 -13.47 -0.06 37.83
C LEU A 37 -14.29 1.15 37.41
N LYS A 38 -13.69 2.04 36.59
CA LYS A 38 -14.47 2.89 35.70
C LYS A 38 -15.02 1.97 34.61
N VAL A 39 -16.21 1.43 34.86
CA VAL A 39 -17.06 0.87 33.82
C VAL A 39 -17.33 2.01 32.83
N PHE A 40 -16.69 1.97 31.67
CA PHE A 40 -17.14 2.75 30.53
C PHE A 40 -18.38 2.03 30.00
N GLN A 41 -19.56 2.46 30.45
CA GLN A 41 -20.80 2.12 29.77
C GLN A 41 -20.76 2.81 28.40
N ILE A 42 -20.43 2.05 27.35
CA ILE A 42 -20.79 2.41 25.98
C ILE A 42 -22.20 1.86 25.75
N SER A 43 -23.15 2.41 26.49
CA SER A 43 -24.56 2.34 26.14
C SER A 43 -24.83 3.60 25.32
N ASP A 44 -24.60 3.53 24.02
CA ASP A 44 -25.46 4.18 23.03
C ASP A 44 -24.98 3.91 21.59
N THR A 45 -25.93 3.47 20.77
CA THR A 45 -25.92 3.42 19.29
C THR A 45 -25.24 2.24 18.57
N LEU A 46 -25.75 1.02 18.76
CA LEU A 46 -26.02 0.12 17.62
C LEU A 46 -27.29 -0.71 17.88
N SER A 47 -28.45 -0.05 17.81
CA SER A 47 -29.75 -0.74 17.73
C SER A 47 -30.03 -1.05 16.25
N LEU A 48 -29.86 -2.31 15.85
CA LEU A 48 -30.25 -2.80 14.53
C LEU A 48 -31.51 -3.67 14.67
N HIS A 49 -32.68 -3.05 14.48
CA HIS A 49 -33.90 -3.78 14.12
C HIS A 49 -34.21 -3.57 12.63
N PRO A 50 -34.51 -4.64 11.86
CA PRO A 50 -34.75 -4.54 10.43
C PRO A 50 -36.23 -4.21 10.13
N LYS A 51 -36.49 -3.07 9.46
CA LYS A 51 -37.78 -2.81 8.80
C LYS A 51 -37.77 -3.38 7.39
N LYS A 52 -38.64 -4.36 7.14
CA LYS A 52 -38.91 -4.95 5.83
C LYS A 52 -39.39 -3.88 4.84
N LYS A 53 -38.66 -3.69 3.73
CA LYS A 53 -39.21 -3.12 2.48
C LYS A 53 -38.77 -3.98 1.29
N LYS A 54 -39.76 -4.56 0.61
CA LYS A 54 -39.63 -5.21 -0.70
C LYS A 54 -39.12 -4.19 -1.71
N LYS A 55 -38.00 -4.49 -2.40
CA LYS A 55 -37.71 -3.94 -3.73
C LYS A 55 -36.98 -5.00 -4.55
N LYS A 56 -37.60 -5.38 -5.66
CA LYS A 56 -37.03 -6.23 -6.73
C LYS A 56 -35.93 -5.44 -7.45
N GLY A 57 -34.82 -6.11 -7.81
CA GLY A 57 -33.78 -5.59 -8.69
C GLY A 57 -32.58 -6.55 -8.75
N ASN A 58 -32.21 -6.95 -9.96
CA ASN A 58 -31.36 -8.09 -10.32
C ASN A 58 -29.89 -8.07 -9.87
N MET A 59 -29.40 -9.30 -9.69
CA MET A 59 -28.03 -9.86 -9.63
C MET A 59 -26.95 -9.07 -10.40
N THR A 60 -25.94 -8.50 -9.74
CA THR A 60 -24.59 -9.04 -9.36
C THR A 60 -23.63 -9.31 -10.52
N ALA A 61 -22.68 -8.38 -10.72
CA ALA A 61 -21.34 -8.68 -11.22
C ALA A 61 -20.36 -8.47 -10.05
N HIS A 62 -19.67 -9.54 -9.67
CA HIS A 62 -18.76 -9.63 -8.53
C HIS A 62 -17.40 -9.04 -8.95
N SER A 63 -17.13 -7.78 -8.62
CA SER A 63 -15.79 -7.21 -8.78
C SER A 63 -14.95 -7.60 -7.57
N THR A 64 -14.05 -8.56 -7.75
CA THR A 64 -13.03 -8.95 -6.77
C THR A 64 -12.02 -7.82 -6.63
N LYS A 65 -12.23 -6.95 -5.63
CA LYS A 65 -11.24 -5.97 -5.19
C LYS A 65 -10.02 -6.74 -4.64
N GLU A 66 -8.90 -6.71 -5.37
CA GLU A 66 -7.60 -7.18 -4.86
C GLU A 66 -7.29 -6.41 -3.57
N LYS A 67 -7.47 -7.08 -2.42
CA LYS A 67 -7.09 -6.50 -1.12
C LYS A 67 -5.57 -6.51 -1.04
N ASP A 68 -4.99 -5.35 -0.74
CA ASP A 68 -3.56 -5.20 -0.43
C ASP A 68 -3.12 -6.27 0.58
N ASP A 69 -2.24 -7.19 0.17
CA ASP A 69 -1.70 -8.29 0.98
C ASP A 69 -1.18 -7.80 2.34
N THR A 70 -0.69 -6.56 2.40
CA THR A 70 -0.20 -5.92 3.64
C THR A 70 -1.30 -5.74 4.67
N SER A 71 -2.50 -5.34 4.21
CA SER A 71 -3.66 -5.12 5.06
C SER A 71 -4.16 -6.45 5.65
N THR A 72 -4.13 -7.52 4.86
CA THR A 72 -4.49 -8.87 5.34
C THR A 72 -3.49 -9.35 6.41
N LEU A 73 -2.19 -9.18 6.18
CA LEU A 73 -1.14 -9.59 7.13
C LEU A 73 -1.17 -8.83 8.46
N LEU A 74 -1.60 -7.55 8.46
CA LEU A 74 -1.65 -6.71 9.67
C LEU A 74 -2.96 -6.81 10.46
N ASN A 75 -4.05 -7.21 9.80
CA ASN A 75 -5.37 -7.28 10.44
C ASN A 75 -5.73 -8.68 10.93
N GLU A 76 -5.05 -9.73 10.47
CA GLU A 76 -5.28 -11.09 10.92
C GLU A 76 -4.39 -11.48 12.12
N CYS A 77 -4.72 -12.61 12.75
CA CYS A 77 -3.85 -13.20 13.77
C CYS A 77 -2.53 -13.68 13.15
N TYR A 78 -1.45 -13.60 13.93
CA TYR A 78 -0.10 -13.85 13.41
C TYR A 78 0.19 -15.35 13.31
N ASP A 79 0.73 -15.77 12.17
CA ASP A 79 1.10 -17.17 11.98
C ASP A 79 2.25 -17.57 12.92
N THR A 80 2.13 -18.72 13.57
CA THR A 80 3.15 -19.21 14.50
C THR A 80 4.44 -19.57 13.79
N ASN A 81 4.40 -19.89 12.49
CA ASN A 81 5.59 -20.16 11.68
C ASN A 81 6.49 -18.93 11.47
N TRP A 82 5.99 -17.73 11.79
CA TRP A 82 6.78 -16.51 11.72
C TRP A 82 7.71 -16.35 12.91
N LEU A 83 7.44 -17.03 14.04
CA LEU A 83 8.28 -16.95 15.24
C LEU A 83 9.72 -17.39 14.95
N LEU A 84 10.68 -16.66 15.54
CA LEU A 84 12.09 -17.02 15.46
C LEU A 84 12.41 -18.26 16.31
N ASP A 85 11.86 -18.33 17.52
CA ASP A 85 11.94 -19.50 18.40
C ASP A 85 10.61 -20.26 18.33
N ASN A 86 10.62 -21.34 17.55
CA ASN A 86 9.50 -22.27 17.43
C ASN A 86 9.79 -23.59 18.17
N SER A 87 10.63 -23.55 19.21
CA SER A 87 10.88 -24.73 20.05
C SER A 87 9.59 -25.16 20.78
N PRO A 88 9.44 -26.44 21.16
CA PRO A 88 8.27 -26.91 21.91
C PRO A 88 8.04 -26.11 23.20
N SER A 89 9.13 -25.71 23.88
CA SER A 89 9.05 -24.88 25.08
C SER A 89 8.52 -23.47 24.81
N ALA A 90 8.86 -22.87 23.66
CA ALA A 90 8.34 -21.58 23.26
C ALA A 90 6.87 -21.67 22.83
N GLN A 91 6.49 -22.76 22.14
CA GLN A 91 5.10 -23.04 21.82
C GLN A 91 4.25 -23.16 23.08
N GLU A 92 4.73 -23.88 24.11
CA GLU A 92 4.03 -24.01 25.40
C GLU A 92 3.75 -22.65 26.06
N ARG A 93 4.77 -21.79 26.15
CA ARG A 93 4.64 -20.43 26.73
C ARG A 93 3.70 -19.53 25.93
N ASN A 94 3.48 -19.83 24.66
CA ASN A 94 2.65 -19.03 23.77
C ASN A 94 1.22 -19.55 23.63
N LYS A 95 0.88 -20.71 24.23
CA LYS A 95 -0.47 -21.29 24.15
C LYS A 95 -1.55 -20.34 24.67
N GLU A 96 -1.30 -19.69 25.80
CA GLU A 96 -2.20 -18.69 26.40
C GLU A 96 -2.40 -17.45 25.48
N ASN A 97 -1.51 -17.22 24.51
CA ASN A 97 -1.59 -16.10 23.59
C ASN A 97 -2.27 -16.49 22.25
N MET A 98 -2.79 -17.71 22.12
CA MET A 98 -3.43 -18.19 20.89
C MET A 98 -4.89 -17.77 20.83
N CYS A 99 -5.32 -17.36 19.64
CA CYS A 99 -6.72 -17.12 19.33
C CYS A 99 -7.48 -18.45 19.30
N CYS A 100 -8.50 -18.60 20.12
CA CYS A 100 -9.32 -19.82 20.19
C CYS A 100 -10.11 -20.13 18.90
N ILE A 101 -10.30 -19.14 18.01
CA ILE A 101 -11.04 -19.33 16.74
C ILE A 101 -10.14 -19.82 15.61
N CYS A 102 -8.98 -19.19 15.42
CA CYS A 102 -8.11 -19.48 14.27
C CYS A 102 -6.81 -20.21 14.63
N HIS A 103 -6.57 -20.47 15.92
CA HIS A 103 -5.40 -21.16 16.45
C HIS A 103 -4.06 -20.56 16.01
N LYS A 104 -4.03 -19.23 15.84
CA LYS A 104 -2.85 -18.40 15.56
C LYS A 104 -2.59 -17.46 16.73
N LEU A 105 -1.44 -16.80 16.77
CA LEU A 105 -1.16 -15.79 17.81
C LEU A 105 -2.15 -14.63 17.71
N ALA A 106 -2.86 -14.35 18.80
CA ALA A 106 -3.94 -13.39 18.81
C ALA A 106 -3.43 -11.97 18.53
N ASN A 107 -3.79 -11.44 17.36
CA ASN A 107 -3.58 -10.04 17.04
C ASN A 107 -4.70 -9.21 17.67
N ASN A 108 -4.34 -8.10 18.32
CA ASN A 108 -5.26 -7.28 19.09
C ASN A 108 -6.11 -8.12 20.05
N ALA A 109 -5.45 -8.97 20.84
CA ALA A 109 -6.12 -9.93 21.70
C ALA A 109 -7.25 -9.33 22.57
N MET A 110 -8.33 -10.08 22.64
CA MET A 110 -9.50 -9.88 23.48
C MET A 110 -9.65 -11.10 24.40
N GLU A 111 -10.19 -10.89 25.58
CA GLU A 111 -10.53 -11.94 26.55
C GLU A 111 -12.04 -11.95 26.77
N PHE A 112 -12.62 -13.14 26.92
CA PHE A 112 -14.00 -13.30 27.34
C PHE A 112 -14.14 -13.10 28.85
N CYS A 113 -15.20 -12.43 29.29
CA CYS A 113 -15.42 -12.07 30.69
C CYS A 113 -16.87 -12.29 31.17
N CYS A 114 -17.66 -13.11 30.47
CA CYS A 114 -19.00 -13.46 30.93
C CYS A 114 -18.96 -14.50 32.04
N GLU A 115 -20.00 -14.52 32.88
CA GLU A 115 -20.16 -15.43 34.03
C GLU A 115 -20.04 -16.91 33.64
N GLU A 116 -20.46 -17.27 32.42
CA GLU A 116 -20.33 -18.64 31.89
C GLU A 116 -18.87 -19.09 31.69
N HIS A 117 -17.91 -18.17 31.75
CA HIS A 117 -16.47 -18.44 31.64
C HIS A 117 -15.69 -17.98 32.88
N GLU A 118 -16.37 -17.58 33.97
CA GLU A 118 -15.70 -17.11 35.20
C GLU A 118 -15.09 -18.28 36.00
N ASN A 119 -15.61 -19.50 35.82
CA ASN A 119 -15.17 -20.69 36.54
C ASN A 119 -14.02 -21.45 35.86
N ASP A 120 -13.63 -21.05 34.64
CA ASP A 120 -12.49 -21.66 33.96
C ASP A 120 -11.21 -20.97 34.46
N ASP A 121 -10.26 -21.77 34.99
CA ASP A 121 -8.96 -21.27 35.47
C ASP A 121 -8.12 -20.59 34.36
N GLU A 122 -8.53 -20.75 33.09
CA GLU A 122 -7.85 -20.26 31.90
C GLU A 122 -8.64 -19.14 31.20
N ALA A 123 -7.98 -18.01 30.97
CA ALA A 123 -8.57 -16.92 30.21
C ALA A 123 -8.65 -17.29 28.72
N PHE A 124 -9.86 -17.27 28.15
CA PHE A 124 -10.05 -17.52 26.73
C PHE A 124 -9.68 -16.31 25.88
N VAL A 125 -8.59 -16.45 25.12
CA VAL A 125 -8.06 -15.41 24.26
C VAL A 125 -8.57 -15.56 22.83
N VAL A 126 -8.96 -14.44 22.23
CA VAL A 126 -9.41 -14.36 20.83
C VAL A 126 -8.83 -13.12 20.15
N GLY A 127 -8.47 -13.21 18.87
CA GLY A 127 -8.08 -12.03 18.09
C GLY A 127 -9.30 -11.16 17.75
N GLU A 128 -9.18 -9.84 17.88
CA GLU A 128 -10.28 -8.88 17.69
C GLU A 128 -10.99 -9.06 16.33
N SER A 129 -10.23 -9.15 15.24
CA SER A 129 -10.82 -9.34 13.90
C SER A 129 -11.47 -10.72 13.71
N CYS A 130 -10.95 -11.76 14.37
CA CYS A 130 -11.56 -13.09 14.35
C CYS A 130 -12.90 -13.08 15.11
N LEU A 131 -12.92 -12.46 16.29
CA LEU A 131 -14.13 -12.32 17.10
C LEU A 131 -15.22 -11.56 16.35
N LEU A 132 -14.90 -10.37 15.82
CA LEU A 132 -15.88 -9.55 15.10
C LEU A 132 -16.46 -10.26 13.88
N ARG A 133 -15.64 -11.02 13.15
CA ARG A 133 -16.09 -11.83 12.01
C ARG A 133 -17.03 -12.93 12.46
N TYR A 134 -16.65 -13.68 13.50
CA TYR A 134 -17.46 -14.76 14.05
C TYR A 134 -18.82 -14.26 14.54
N LEU A 135 -18.86 -13.18 15.32
CA LEU A 135 -20.10 -12.62 15.85
C LEU A 135 -21.05 -12.19 14.74
N LYS A 136 -20.52 -11.60 13.65
CA LYS A 136 -21.31 -11.21 12.48
C LYS A 136 -21.94 -12.41 11.77
N GLU A 137 -21.22 -13.52 11.69
CA GLU A 137 -21.66 -14.74 10.97
C GLU A 137 -22.58 -15.62 11.83
N ASN A 138 -22.48 -15.53 13.16
CA ASN A 138 -23.15 -16.44 14.11
C ASN A 138 -24.18 -15.71 15.00
N ASN A 139 -24.81 -14.65 14.50
CA ASN A 139 -25.87 -13.92 15.22
C ASN A 139 -25.46 -13.48 16.64
N SER A 140 -24.22 -13.00 16.80
CA SER A 140 -23.66 -12.56 18.08
C SER A 140 -23.56 -13.63 19.17
N LYS A 141 -23.60 -14.91 18.83
CA LYS A 141 -23.38 -16.01 19.79
C LYS A 141 -21.91 -16.10 20.22
N CYS A 142 -21.70 -16.55 21.46
CA CYS A 142 -20.36 -16.84 21.98
C CYS A 142 -19.65 -17.94 21.17
N PRO A 143 -18.36 -17.80 20.82
CA PRO A 143 -17.58 -18.86 20.18
C PRO A 143 -17.33 -20.11 21.05
N ILE A 144 -17.55 -20.01 22.37
CA ILE A 144 -17.14 -21.05 23.34
C ILE A 144 -18.36 -21.74 23.97
N GLY A 145 -19.44 -21.00 24.25
CA GLY A 145 -20.57 -21.50 25.05
C GLY A 145 -21.97 -21.33 24.44
N ASP A 146 -22.09 -20.96 23.16
CA ASP A 146 -23.37 -20.85 22.44
C ASP A 146 -24.45 -19.93 23.08
N HIS A 147 -24.06 -19.06 24.01
CA HIS A 147 -24.91 -18.08 24.68
C HIS A 147 -24.99 -16.75 23.92
N SER A 148 -26.05 -15.97 24.19
CA SER A 148 -26.41 -14.76 23.43
C SER A 148 -25.87 -13.44 23.99
N CYS A 149 -25.19 -13.46 25.14
CA CYS A 149 -24.75 -12.26 25.86
C CYS A 149 -23.29 -12.37 26.30
N CYS A 150 -22.40 -12.60 25.33
CA CYS A 150 -20.99 -12.73 25.60
C CYS A 150 -20.32 -11.37 25.78
N GLU A 151 -19.78 -11.14 26.98
CA GLU A 151 -18.94 -9.98 27.29
C GLU A 151 -17.47 -10.27 26.99
N TYR A 152 -16.78 -9.28 26.44
CA TYR A 152 -15.37 -9.37 26.10
C TYR A 152 -14.67 -8.03 26.29
N GLN A 153 -13.39 -8.08 26.66
CA GLN A 153 -12.56 -6.90 26.88
C GLN A 153 -11.20 -7.02 26.23
N LYS A 154 -10.50 -5.90 26.08
CA LYS A 154 -9.13 -5.88 25.54
C LYS A 154 -8.16 -6.48 26.56
N SER A 155 -7.46 -7.54 26.18
CA SER A 155 -6.41 -8.09 27.03
C SER A 155 -5.11 -7.28 26.90
N PHE A 156 -4.83 -6.42 27.87
CA PHE A 156 -3.58 -5.66 27.87
C PHE A 156 -2.36 -6.57 28.08
N SER A 157 -2.50 -7.58 28.92
CA SER A 157 -1.42 -8.53 29.25
C SER A 157 -1.00 -9.33 28.02
N VAL A 158 -1.95 -9.96 27.33
CA VAL A 158 -1.68 -10.76 26.11
C VAL A 158 -1.15 -9.88 24.99
N ARG A 159 -1.79 -8.72 24.72
CA ARG A 159 -1.30 -7.76 23.70
C ARG A 159 0.16 -7.37 23.96
N LYS A 160 0.52 -7.11 25.22
CA LYS A 160 1.90 -6.76 25.61
C LYS A 160 2.86 -7.94 25.44
N GLN A 161 2.46 -9.16 25.78
CA GLN A 161 3.29 -10.35 25.56
C GLN A 161 3.53 -10.61 24.07
N VAL A 162 2.46 -10.68 23.27
CA VAL A 162 2.52 -10.86 21.81
C VAL A 162 3.39 -9.78 21.15
N SER A 163 3.24 -8.51 21.54
CA SER A 163 4.02 -7.40 20.96
C SER A 163 5.55 -7.54 21.08
N LYS A 164 6.02 -8.34 22.04
CA LYS A 164 7.44 -8.57 22.32
C LYS A 164 8.01 -9.81 21.63
N LEU A 165 7.17 -10.68 21.09
CA LEU A 165 7.63 -11.89 20.40
C LEU A 165 8.45 -11.50 19.18
N GLU A 166 9.56 -12.22 18.97
CA GLU A 166 10.43 -12.00 17.82
C GLU A 166 10.03 -12.90 16.65
N ILE A 167 9.93 -12.29 15.47
CA ILE A 167 9.44 -12.91 14.24
C ILE A 167 10.37 -12.63 13.06
N ARG A 168 10.26 -13.46 12.03
CA ARG A 168 10.78 -13.23 10.69
C ARG A 168 9.77 -12.46 9.84
N CYS A 169 10.23 -11.89 8.73
CA CYS A 169 9.34 -11.26 7.76
C CYS A 169 8.25 -12.23 7.26
N PRO A 170 6.95 -11.93 7.43
CA PRO A 170 5.85 -12.77 6.93
C PRO A 170 5.90 -13.04 5.43
N ARG A 171 6.29 -12.02 4.64
CA ARG A 171 6.45 -12.16 3.19
C ARG A 171 7.59 -13.11 2.82
N GLN A 172 8.67 -13.14 3.60
CA GLN A 172 9.75 -14.11 3.38
C GLN A 172 9.26 -15.50 3.74
N CYS A 173 8.57 -15.67 4.88
CA CYS A 173 7.99 -16.95 5.27
C CYS A 173 7.06 -17.52 4.19
N GLN A 174 6.22 -16.69 3.58
CA GLN A 174 5.33 -17.11 2.49
C GLN A 174 6.12 -17.59 1.26
N ARG A 175 7.22 -16.93 0.90
CA ARG A 175 8.08 -17.36 -0.20
C ARG A 175 8.82 -18.66 0.11
N ASP A 176 9.36 -18.79 1.32
CA ASP A 176 10.07 -20.00 1.75
C ASP A 176 9.16 -21.23 1.67
N LEU A 177 7.87 -21.07 2.00
CA LEU A 177 6.85 -22.12 1.85
C LEU A 177 6.49 -22.43 0.39
N ALA A 178 6.49 -21.42 -0.48
CA ALA A 178 6.21 -21.60 -1.90
C ALA A 178 7.39 -22.23 -2.67
N ASN A 179 8.63 -21.99 -2.22
CA ASN A 179 9.86 -22.44 -2.86
C ASN A 179 10.78 -23.20 -1.88
N PRO A 180 10.41 -24.42 -1.44
CA PRO A 180 11.18 -25.18 -0.46
C PRO A 180 12.57 -25.64 -0.95
N SER A 181 12.84 -25.60 -2.26
CA SER A 181 14.08 -26.11 -2.87
C SER A 181 15.34 -25.29 -2.57
N VAL A 182 15.22 -24.05 -2.05
CA VAL A 182 16.36 -23.15 -1.78
C VAL A 182 16.69 -23.04 -0.28
N ALA A 183 15.82 -23.56 0.61
CA ALA A 183 15.95 -23.39 2.07
C ALA A 183 17.01 -24.29 2.73
N SER A 184 17.43 -25.39 2.09
CA SER A 184 18.28 -26.42 2.70
C SER A 184 19.76 -26.05 2.91
N THR A 185 20.25 -24.91 2.42
CA THR A 185 21.69 -24.56 2.55
C THR A 185 22.04 -23.54 3.64
N LYS A 186 21.09 -23.03 4.44
CA LYS A 186 21.40 -21.96 5.43
C LYS A 186 21.00 -22.24 6.88
N ALA A 187 20.44 -23.41 7.20
CA ALA A 187 20.15 -23.81 8.57
C ALA A 187 21.27 -24.67 9.17
N ALA A 188 22.42 -24.06 9.45
CA ALA A 188 23.40 -24.63 10.38
C ALA A 188 23.62 -23.64 11.53
N PRO A 189 23.30 -24.00 12.79
CA PRO A 189 23.65 -23.15 13.92
C PRO A 189 25.17 -23.20 14.12
N GLN A 190 25.82 -22.04 14.07
CA GLN A 190 27.23 -21.92 14.47
C GLN A 190 27.35 -22.11 15.98
N THR A 191 27.48 -23.36 16.42
CA THR A 191 28.12 -23.69 17.69
C THR A 191 29.63 -23.57 17.50
N ARG A 192 30.20 -22.44 17.92
CA ARG A 192 31.63 -22.35 18.22
C ARG A 192 31.92 -23.20 19.45
N LEU A 193 32.45 -24.41 19.25
CA LEU A 193 33.28 -25.09 20.24
C LEU A 193 34.46 -25.77 19.53
N PHE A 194 35.63 -25.52 20.10
CA PHE A 194 36.97 -25.91 19.66
C PHE A 194 37.12 -27.42 19.42
N HIS A 195 37.88 -27.82 18.38
CA HIS A 195 38.97 -28.80 18.47
C HIS A 195 39.91 -28.71 17.25
N ASN A 196 41.23 -28.78 17.52
CA ASN A 196 42.34 -28.80 16.57
C ASN A 196 42.73 -30.25 16.16
N MET A 197 43.55 -30.36 15.10
CA MET A 197 44.40 -31.49 14.63
C MET A 197 43.67 -32.59 13.83
N MET A 198 44.10 -33.14 12.68
CA MET A 198 45.28 -33.09 11.78
C MET A 198 44.75 -33.08 10.31
N GLY A 199 45.38 -32.55 9.27
CA GLY A 199 46.65 -32.96 8.64
C GLY A 199 46.40 -33.71 7.32
N SER A 200 46.97 -33.18 6.22
CA SER A 200 47.36 -33.85 4.96
C SER A 200 46.65 -33.47 3.66
N ASP A 201 47.52 -33.21 2.69
CA ASP A 201 47.36 -32.69 1.33
C ASP A 201 46.50 -33.53 0.37
N ARG A 202 45.91 -32.87 -0.64
CA ARG A 202 46.28 -33.08 -2.06
C ARG A 202 45.54 -32.14 -3.04
N THR A 203 46.37 -31.33 -3.69
CA THR A 203 46.31 -30.80 -5.07
C THR A 203 45.22 -31.31 -6.03
N GLY A 204 44.62 -30.42 -6.83
CA GLY A 204 43.95 -30.84 -8.08
C GLY A 204 43.02 -29.86 -8.78
N LEU A 205 43.59 -28.85 -9.45
CA LEU A 205 43.27 -28.45 -10.83
C LEU A 205 41.80 -28.57 -11.34
N ARG A 206 41.12 -27.44 -11.56
CA ARG A 206 40.59 -27.07 -12.89
C ARG A 206 40.17 -25.60 -12.96
N LYS A 207 40.88 -24.91 -13.86
CA LYS A 207 40.66 -23.56 -14.38
C LYS A 207 39.84 -23.69 -15.67
N SER A 208 39.28 -22.57 -16.15
CA SER A 208 38.61 -22.33 -17.45
C SER A 208 37.07 -22.48 -17.41
N VAL A 209 36.25 -21.62 -18.01
CA VAL A 209 36.41 -20.70 -19.15
C VAL A 209 35.55 -19.44 -18.93
N SER A 210 36.10 -18.29 -19.31
CA SER A 210 35.41 -17.01 -19.47
C SER A 210 34.78 -16.91 -20.86
N GLY A 211 33.57 -16.35 -20.96
CA GLY A 211 33.16 -15.56 -22.12
C GLY A 211 32.04 -16.13 -22.99
N ILE A 212 30.79 -15.75 -22.69
CA ILE A 212 29.85 -15.28 -23.72
C ILE A 212 29.17 -14.02 -23.18
N THR A 213 29.38 -12.95 -23.91
CA THR A 213 28.82 -11.60 -23.75
C THR A 213 27.33 -11.60 -24.03
N GLY A 214 26.55 -11.14 -23.05
CA GLY A 214 25.10 -10.94 -23.14
C GLY A 214 24.48 -10.66 -21.77
N ALA A 215 25.16 -9.90 -20.92
CA ALA A 215 24.72 -9.61 -19.56
C ALA A 215 23.70 -8.46 -19.54
N ALA A 216 22.46 -8.75 -19.93
CA ALA A 216 21.32 -8.06 -19.34
C ALA A 216 21.20 -8.55 -17.89
N SER A 217 21.26 -7.61 -16.94
CA SER A 217 21.29 -7.83 -15.49
C SER A 217 20.19 -8.79 -14.99
N LEU A 218 20.55 -10.07 -14.80
CA LEU A 218 19.75 -11.08 -14.08
C LEU A 218 19.86 -10.96 -12.55
N SER A 219 20.43 -9.88 -12.03
CA SER A 219 20.70 -9.69 -10.60
C SER A 219 19.47 -9.32 -9.75
N ASP A 220 18.28 -9.18 -10.34
CA ASP A 220 17.12 -8.58 -9.65
C ASP A 220 16.10 -9.59 -9.09
N MET A 221 16.29 -10.90 -9.32
CA MET A 221 15.28 -11.93 -9.00
C MET A 221 15.44 -12.63 -7.64
N ASN A 222 16.38 -12.21 -6.79
CA ASN A 222 16.62 -12.89 -5.51
C ASN A 222 16.77 -11.92 -4.33
N LYS A 223 15.88 -10.92 -4.25
CA LYS A 223 15.78 -10.07 -3.07
C LYS A 223 15.07 -10.87 -1.97
N ASP A 224 15.85 -11.48 -1.08
CA ASP A 224 15.36 -12.01 0.19
C ASP A 224 15.22 -10.87 1.21
N CYS A 225 14.25 -10.97 2.11
CA CYS A 225 14.16 -10.09 3.27
C CYS A 225 14.71 -10.79 4.51
N THR A 226 15.70 -10.14 5.12
CA THR A 226 16.39 -10.62 6.32
C THR A 226 15.84 -10.05 7.61
N PHE A 227 14.65 -9.41 7.59
CA PHE A 227 14.06 -8.82 8.78
C PHE A 227 13.81 -9.87 9.86
N ARG A 228 14.31 -9.54 11.05
CA ARG A 228 14.13 -10.25 12.31
C ARG A 228 13.91 -9.18 13.37
N GLY A 229 12.75 -9.19 14.01
CA GLY A 229 12.37 -8.13 14.93
C GLY A 229 11.11 -8.47 15.69
N ARG A 230 10.64 -7.56 16.55
CA ARG A 230 9.45 -7.80 17.36
C ARG A 230 8.18 -7.56 16.56
N ILE A 231 7.09 -8.22 16.95
CA ILE A 231 5.77 -8.04 16.32
C ILE A 231 5.35 -6.56 16.26
N LYS A 232 5.60 -5.77 17.31
CA LYS A 232 5.25 -4.33 17.30
C LYS A 232 5.98 -3.49 16.23
N ASP A 233 7.13 -3.98 15.76
CA ASP A 233 7.95 -3.30 14.76
C ASP A 233 7.58 -3.79 13.32
N LEU A 234 6.69 -4.78 13.21
CA LEU A 234 6.30 -5.43 11.94
C LEU A 234 5.57 -4.50 10.98
N GLU A 235 4.66 -3.66 11.48
CA GLU A 235 3.89 -2.74 10.64
C GLU A 235 4.79 -1.75 9.91
N LEU A 236 5.71 -1.13 10.65
CA LEU A 236 6.71 -0.23 10.10
C LEU A 236 7.53 -0.94 9.02
N HIS A 237 8.00 -2.15 9.32
CA HIS A 237 8.75 -2.96 8.38
C HIS A 237 7.96 -3.24 7.09
N LEU A 238 6.76 -3.81 7.18
CA LEU A 238 5.97 -4.21 6.02
C LEU A 238 5.59 -3.03 5.11
N LEU A 239 5.34 -1.85 5.70
CA LEU A 239 4.95 -0.65 4.98
C LEU A 239 6.13 0.12 4.38
N LYS A 240 7.26 0.22 5.11
CA LYS A 240 8.32 1.17 4.75
C LYS A 240 9.67 0.54 4.42
N GLU A 241 10.02 -0.59 5.03
CA GLU A 241 11.40 -1.09 5.00
C GLU A 241 11.55 -2.44 4.29
N CYS A 242 10.45 -3.16 4.09
CA CYS A 242 10.48 -4.51 3.56
C CYS A 242 10.93 -4.53 2.10
N SER A 243 12.07 -5.17 1.83
CA SER A 243 12.60 -5.35 0.46
C SER A 243 11.70 -6.24 -0.41
N LEU A 244 10.74 -6.97 0.18
CA LEU A 244 9.71 -7.75 -0.52
C LEU A 244 8.41 -6.97 -0.70
N ASN A 245 8.38 -5.68 -0.36
CA ASN A 245 7.19 -4.88 -0.51
C ASN A 245 6.90 -4.64 -1.99
N ASN A 246 5.87 -5.32 -2.50
CA ASN A 246 5.41 -5.16 -3.88
C ASN A 246 4.93 -3.71 -4.16
N LYS A 247 4.63 -2.90 -3.13
CA LYS A 247 4.20 -1.50 -3.30
C LYS A 247 5.21 -0.64 -4.06
N SER A 248 6.52 -0.87 -3.91
CA SER A 248 7.53 -0.13 -4.67
C SER A 248 7.49 -0.39 -6.18
N LYS A 249 6.88 -1.49 -6.64
CA LYS A 249 6.65 -1.77 -8.07
C LYS A 249 5.26 -1.37 -8.55
N VAL A 250 4.26 -1.38 -7.66
CA VAL A 250 2.86 -1.15 -8.01
C VAL A 250 2.49 0.33 -7.97
N GLU A 251 3.07 1.14 -7.07
CA GLU A 251 2.79 2.59 -7.03
C GLU A 251 3.53 3.38 -8.13
N SER A 252 4.66 2.87 -8.65
CA SER A 252 5.33 3.49 -9.81
C SER A 252 4.60 3.24 -11.13
N ASN A 253 3.73 2.23 -11.20
CA ASN A 253 3.02 1.82 -12.43
C ASN A 253 1.52 2.10 -12.41
N ARG A 254 0.97 2.60 -11.28
CA ARG A 254 -0.42 3.01 -11.20
C ARG A 254 -0.56 4.48 -11.55
N SER A 255 -1.06 4.75 -12.74
CA SER A 255 -1.47 6.09 -13.15
C SER A 255 -2.94 6.33 -12.81
N LYS A 256 -3.33 7.60 -12.64
CA LYS A 256 -4.74 7.96 -12.62
C LYS A 256 -5.34 7.64 -13.98
N CYS A 257 -6.60 7.18 -14.01
CA CYS A 257 -7.33 7.04 -15.27
C CYS A 257 -7.30 8.36 -16.05
N GLU A 258 -7.13 8.30 -17.38
CA GLU A 258 -7.14 9.50 -18.22
C GLU A 258 -8.49 10.25 -18.13
N PHE A 259 -9.58 9.55 -17.79
CA PHE A 259 -10.88 10.16 -17.55
C PHE A 259 -11.06 10.74 -16.12
N HIS A 260 -9.98 10.87 -15.36
CA HIS A 260 -10.03 11.39 -13.99
C HIS A 260 -10.59 12.81 -13.91
N GLU A 261 -10.26 13.65 -14.90
CA GLU A 261 -10.77 15.03 -14.98
C GLU A 261 -12.29 15.09 -15.20
N PHE A 262 -12.86 14.04 -15.81
CA PHE A 262 -14.30 13.90 -16.01
C PHE A 262 -14.99 13.18 -14.83
N GLY A 263 -14.26 12.81 -13.79
CA GLY A 263 -14.80 12.22 -12.56
C GLY A 263 -14.53 10.72 -12.37
N CYS A 264 -13.69 10.09 -13.21
CA CYS A 264 -13.26 8.71 -12.96
C CYS A 264 -12.28 8.66 -11.77
N LEU A 265 -12.62 7.93 -10.71
CA LEU A 265 -11.80 7.85 -9.50
C LEU A 265 -10.84 6.65 -9.47
N ASP A 266 -10.83 5.87 -10.55
CA ASP A 266 -10.01 4.66 -10.60
C ASP A 266 -8.54 4.99 -10.87
N THR A 267 -7.67 4.25 -10.18
CA THR A 267 -6.23 4.21 -10.46
C THR A 267 -5.95 2.94 -11.25
N ILE A 268 -5.32 3.09 -12.40
CA ILE A 268 -5.11 2.00 -13.35
C ILE A 268 -3.66 1.58 -13.31
N ASP A 269 -3.41 0.28 -13.21
CA ASP A 269 -2.09 -0.27 -13.53
C ASP A 269 -1.84 -0.14 -15.04
N SER A 270 -0.69 0.39 -15.43
CA SER A 270 -0.19 0.43 -16.81
C SER A 270 -0.44 -0.86 -17.60
N LEU A 271 -0.28 -2.04 -16.95
CA LEU A 271 -0.45 -3.36 -17.55
C LEU A 271 -1.91 -3.74 -17.84
N HIS A 272 -2.86 -3.14 -17.12
CA HIS A 272 -4.30 -3.45 -17.21
C HIS A 272 -5.15 -2.28 -17.72
N SER A 273 -4.50 -1.23 -18.23
CA SER A 273 -5.12 -0.08 -18.88
C SER A 273 -6.17 -0.49 -19.92
N SER A 274 -5.80 -1.37 -20.85
CA SER A 274 -6.69 -1.85 -21.90
C SER A 274 -7.97 -2.53 -21.36
N SER A 275 -7.83 -3.37 -20.33
CA SER A 275 -8.99 -4.05 -19.72
C SER A 275 -9.93 -3.08 -19.00
N HIS A 276 -9.36 -2.09 -18.32
CA HIS A 276 -10.15 -1.03 -17.68
C HIS A 276 -10.92 -0.24 -18.74
N TYR A 277 -10.27 0.24 -19.81
CA TYR A 277 -10.98 0.95 -20.87
C TYR A 277 -12.09 0.12 -21.49
N GLN A 278 -11.85 -1.16 -21.77
CA GLN A 278 -12.85 -2.04 -22.37
C GLN A 278 -14.08 -2.26 -21.48
N THR A 279 -13.86 -2.38 -20.17
CA THR A 279 -14.95 -2.61 -19.21
C THR A 279 -15.72 -1.34 -18.90
N TYR A 280 -15.03 -0.20 -18.82
CA TYR A 280 -15.59 1.06 -18.34
C TYR A 280 -15.91 2.07 -19.46
N VAL A 281 -15.75 1.72 -20.74
CA VAL A 281 -16.01 2.63 -21.88
C VAL A 281 -17.39 3.31 -21.82
N SER A 282 -18.43 2.58 -21.42
CA SER A 282 -19.79 3.14 -21.29
C SER A 282 -19.89 4.18 -20.17
N ASN A 283 -19.19 3.94 -19.05
CA ASN A 283 -19.13 4.88 -17.94
C ASN A 283 -18.33 6.13 -18.34
N HIS A 284 -17.13 5.93 -18.90
CA HIS A 284 -16.29 7.03 -19.38
C HIS A 284 -17.02 7.91 -20.41
N LEU A 285 -17.73 7.30 -21.36
CA LEU A 285 -18.55 8.04 -22.32
C LEU A 285 -19.65 8.86 -21.62
N GLN A 286 -20.31 8.31 -20.59
CA GLN A 286 -21.31 9.06 -19.84
C GLN A 286 -20.71 10.25 -19.09
N LEU A 287 -19.52 10.11 -18.50
CA LEU A 287 -18.81 11.20 -17.84
C LEU A 287 -18.51 12.34 -18.83
N VAL A 288 -17.97 12.00 -20.00
CA VAL A 288 -17.70 12.97 -21.07
C VAL A 288 -19.00 13.64 -21.56
N LEU A 289 -20.06 12.88 -21.79
CA LEU A 289 -21.35 13.44 -22.23
C LEU A 289 -22.01 14.33 -21.16
N ALA A 290 -21.80 14.04 -19.87
CA ALA A 290 -22.27 14.89 -18.79
C ALA A 290 -21.52 16.24 -18.80
N GLU A 291 -20.20 16.19 -19.02
CA GLU A 291 -19.37 17.39 -19.09
C GLU A 291 -19.71 18.27 -20.31
N VAL A 292 -19.94 17.66 -21.48
CA VAL A 292 -20.42 18.39 -22.68
C VAL A 292 -21.74 19.09 -22.41
N ARG A 293 -22.70 18.43 -21.75
CA ARG A 293 -23.99 19.03 -21.38
C ARG A 293 -23.82 20.21 -20.41
N ARG A 294 -22.92 20.06 -19.43
CA ARG A 294 -22.58 21.14 -18.49
C ARG A 294 -22.04 22.37 -19.22
N LEU A 295 -21.12 22.18 -20.16
CA LEU A 295 -20.55 23.27 -20.96
C LEU A 295 -21.59 23.94 -21.87
N GLN A 296 -22.47 23.17 -22.51
CA GLN A 296 -23.57 23.72 -23.33
C GLN A 296 -24.52 24.59 -22.50
N GLN A 297 -24.87 24.16 -21.28
CA GLN A 297 -25.70 24.98 -20.38
C GLN A 297 -25.02 26.28 -19.99
N GLN A 298 -23.69 26.26 -19.76
CA GLN A 298 -22.93 27.48 -19.46
C GLN A 298 -22.92 28.46 -20.63
N GLN A 299 -22.77 27.98 -21.87
CA GLN A 299 -22.83 28.84 -23.05
C GLN A 299 -24.21 29.48 -23.25
N GLN A 300 -25.28 28.73 -23.02
CA GLN A 300 -26.65 29.27 -23.12
C GLN A 300 -26.94 30.36 -22.08
N GLN A 301 -26.39 30.22 -20.87
CA GLN A 301 -26.52 31.24 -19.83
C GLN A 301 -25.74 32.52 -20.16
N GLN A 302 -24.62 32.42 -20.89
CA GLN A 302 -23.84 33.59 -21.32
C GLN A 302 -24.47 34.34 -22.51
N GLN A 303 -25.37 33.70 -23.26
CA GLN A 303 -26.03 34.29 -24.42
C GLN A 303 -27.38 34.97 -24.10
N GLN A 304 -27.87 34.92 -22.86
CA GLN A 304 -29.08 35.65 -22.50
C GLN A 304 -28.79 37.15 -22.29
N PRO A 305 -29.56 38.06 -22.94
CA PRO A 305 -29.49 39.48 -22.64
C PRO A 305 -29.97 39.73 -21.21
N THR A 306 -29.11 40.25 -20.35
CA THR A 306 -29.43 40.59 -18.96
C THR A 306 -30.42 41.75 -18.90
N ASN A 307 -31.71 41.46 -18.96
CA ASN A 307 -32.76 42.37 -18.51
C ASN A 307 -33.11 41.98 -17.07
N THR A 308 -32.40 42.52 -16.08
CA THR A 308 -32.88 42.61 -14.70
C THR A 308 -32.19 43.74 -13.96
N THR A 309 -32.97 44.79 -13.76
CA THR A 309 -32.79 45.87 -12.79
C THR A 309 -32.86 45.31 -11.36
N GLY A 310 -31.94 45.71 -10.47
CA GLY A 310 -32.14 45.56 -9.03
C GLY A 310 -30.88 45.30 -8.18
N SER A 311 -30.30 46.38 -7.65
CA SER A 311 -29.70 46.46 -6.31
C SER A 311 -28.43 45.66 -5.98
N ASN A 312 -27.26 46.23 -6.28
CA ASN A 312 -26.08 46.27 -5.38
C ASN A 312 -24.94 47.07 -6.06
N SER A 313 -24.80 48.34 -5.67
CA SER A 313 -24.01 49.34 -6.42
C SER A 313 -22.49 49.24 -6.25
N ASN A 314 -21.95 48.48 -5.28
CA ASN A 314 -20.49 48.43 -5.10
C ASN A 314 -19.83 47.18 -5.70
N SER A 315 -20.48 46.02 -5.65
CA SER A 315 -19.96 44.77 -6.22
C SER A 315 -20.20 44.65 -7.73
N SER A 316 -21.18 45.36 -8.30
CA SER A 316 -21.44 45.35 -9.75
C SER A 316 -20.35 46.05 -10.56
N GLU A 317 -19.71 47.08 -10.02
CA GLU A 317 -18.73 47.89 -10.74
C GLU A 317 -17.35 47.21 -10.79
N GLU A 318 -16.97 46.52 -9.72
CA GLU A 318 -15.78 45.67 -9.68
C GLU A 318 -15.90 44.48 -10.64
N VAL A 319 -17.07 43.84 -10.70
CA VAL A 319 -17.34 42.76 -11.67
C VAL A 319 -17.23 43.28 -13.11
N LYS A 320 -17.78 44.46 -13.41
CA LYS A 320 -17.62 45.09 -14.75
C LYS A 320 -16.17 45.42 -15.07
N LYS A 321 -15.38 45.85 -14.08
CA LYS A 321 -13.95 46.13 -14.26
C LYS A 321 -13.16 44.85 -14.53
N LEU A 322 -13.42 43.78 -13.78
CA LEU A 322 -12.81 42.47 -13.99
C LEU A 322 -13.19 41.90 -15.37
N GLN A 323 -14.44 42.06 -15.81
CA GLN A 323 -14.90 41.64 -17.13
C GLN A 323 -14.10 42.30 -18.27
N ARG A 324 -13.82 43.61 -18.17
CA ARG A 324 -12.99 44.31 -19.17
C ARG A 324 -11.55 43.81 -19.18
N VAL A 325 -10.99 43.47 -18.03
CA VAL A 325 -9.64 42.90 -17.92
C VAL A 325 -9.58 41.52 -18.55
N ILE A 326 -10.59 40.68 -18.33
CA ILE A 326 -10.70 39.36 -18.97
C ILE A 326 -10.77 39.53 -20.50
N GLN A 327 -11.68 40.38 -21.00
CA GLN A 327 -11.79 40.64 -22.44
C GLN A 327 -10.51 41.19 -23.07
N ALA A 328 -9.76 42.04 -22.36
CA ALA A 328 -8.48 42.54 -22.83
C ALA A 328 -7.41 41.43 -22.88
N LYS A 329 -7.40 40.53 -21.90
CA LYS A 329 -6.51 39.38 -21.88
C LYS A 329 -6.85 38.37 -22.98
N ASP A 330 -8.13 38.09 -23.22
CA ASP A 330 -8.57 37.18 -24.28
C ASP A 330 -8.16 37.69 -25.67
N LYS A 331 -8.32 38.99 -25.94
CA LYS A 331 -7.78 39.61 -27.16
C LYS A 331 -6.27 39.45 -27.28
N LYS A 332 -5.53 39.49 -26.17
CA LYS A 332 -4.08 39.29 -26.18
C LYS A 332 -3.71 37.83 -26.44
N ILE A 333 -4.46 36.89 -25.88
CA ILE A 333 -4.31 35.45 -26.16
C ILE A 333 -4.54 35.19 -27.65
N GLU A 334 -5.58 35.77 -28.23
CA GLU A 334 -5.87 35.64 -29.66
C GLU A 334 -4.73 36.16 -30.54
N GLN A 335 -4.16 37.33 -30.21
CA GLN A 335 -2.99 37.87 -30.91
C GLN A 335 -1.76 36.97 -30.79
N LEU A 336 -1.54 36.39 -29.60
CA LEU A 336 -0.43 35.47 -29.39
C LEU A 336 -0.62 34.18 -30.20
N ASN A 337 -1.85 33.65 -30.26
CA ASN A 337 -2.16 32.47 -31.07
C ASN A 337 -1.92 32.73 -32.55
N GLN A 338 -2.33 33.89 -33.08
CA GLN A 338 -2.02 34.29 -34.46
C GLN A 338 -0.50 34.33 -34.71
N THR A 339 0.26 34.90 -33.77
CA THR A 339 1.73 34.94 -33.86
C THR A 339 2.34 33.54 -33.86
N ILE A 340 1.81 32.62 -33.03
CA ILE A 340 2.25 31.23 -32.98
C ILE A 340 2.01 30.54 -34.32
N THR A 341 0.83 30.74 -34.94
CA THR A 341 0.52 30.19 -36.26
C THR A 341 1.51 30.69 -37.31
N GLU A 342 1.75 32.01 -37.39
CA GLU A 342 2.71 32.60 -38.34
C GLU A 342 4.14 32.07 -38.14
N LEU A 343 4.58 31.89 -36.89
CA LEU A 343 5.90 31.33 -36.60
C LEU A 343 5.98 29.85 -36.98
N THR A 344 4.89 29.11 -36.80
CA THR A 344 4.81 27.68 -37.16
C THR A 344 4.93 27.51 -38.68
N GLU A 345 4.22 28.33 -39.46
CA GLU A 345 4.32 28.33 -40.92
C GLU A 345 5.74 28.69 -41.41
N LYS A 346 6.40 29.65 -40.76
CA LYS A 346 7.81 29.99 -41.08
C LYS A 346 8.76 28.84 -40.77
N ILE A 347 8.56 28.12 -39.67
CA ILE A 347 9.38 26.95 -39.33
C ILE A 347 9.20 25.87 -40.39
N GLU A 348 7.97 25.60 -40.82
CA GLU A 348 7.69 24.61 -41.86
C GLU A 348 8.36 24.99 -43.20
N HIS A 349 8.28 26.26 -43.61
CA HIS A 349 8.96 26.75 -44.81
C HIS A 349 10.49 26.53 -44.72
N LEU A 350 11.11 26.92 -43.60
CA LEU A 350 12.55 26.75 -43.40
C LEU A 350 12.97 25.28 -43.38
N GLN A 351 12.14 24.39 -42.83
CA GLN A 351 12.40 22.95 -42.84
C GLN A 351 12.36 22.38 -44.27
N ASN A 352 11.42 22.85 -45.09
CA ASN A 352 11.35 22.46 -46.50
C ASN A 352 12.56 22.95 -47.30
N ASP A 353 12.99 24.20 -47.08
CA ASP A 353 14.19 24.76 -47.72
C ASP A 353 15.46 23.96 -47.34
N LEU A 354 15.62 23.63 -46.06
CA LEU A 354 16.74 22.79 -45.59
C LEU A 354 16.73 21.40 -46.24
N SER A 355 15.55 20.78 -46.38
CA SER A 355 15.42 19.48 -47.05
C SER A 355 15.79 19.56 -48.53
N ASN A 356 15.44 20.65 -49.21
CA ASN A 356 15.79 20.86 -50.62
C ASN A 356 17.31 21.10 -50.80
N GLN A 357 17.94 21.90 -49.93
CA GLN A 357 19.39 22.09 -49.94
C GLN A 357 20.17 20.79 -49.68
N GLN A 358 19.67 19.92 -48.79
CA GLN A 358 20.28 18.60 -48.56
C GLN A 358 20.23 17.71 -49.81
N LYS A 359 19.11 17.70 -50.54
CA LYS A 359 18.96 16.95 -51.80
C LYS A 359 19.86 17.49 -52.91
N GLU A 360 20.09 18.79 -52.95
CA GLU A 360 21.03 19.42 -53.89
C GLU A 360 22.49 19.07 -53.55
N GLY A 361 22.84 19.01 -52.27
CA GLY A 361 24.15 18.54 -51.81
C GLY A 361 24.43 17.07 -52.15
N GLU A 362 23.45 16.18 -51.94
CA GLU A 362 23.57 14.75 -52.28
C GLU A 362 23.72 14.49 -53.80
N ASN A 363 23.06 15.30 -54.63
CA ASN A 363 23.23 15.24 -56.09
C ASN A 363 24.60 15.75 -56.56
N ALA A 364 25.18 16.74 -55.88
CA ALA A 364 26.52 17.23 -56.18
C ALA A 364 27.62 16.20 -55.83
N ASP A 365 27.47 15.48 -54.71
CA ASP A 365 28.38 14.40 -54.30
C ASP A 365 28.32 13.19 -55.24
N TYR A 366 27.15 12.89 -55.81
CA TYR A 366 27.00 11.86 -56.83
C TYR A 366 27.74 12.22 -58.14
N TYR A 367 27.70 13.48 -58.55
CA TYR A 367 28.40 13.94 -59.75
C TYR A 367 29.93 13.89 -59.58
N TYR A 368 30.46 14.26 -58.40
CA TYR A 368 31.90 14.23 -58.11
C TYR A 368 32.47 12.81 -57.99
N ASN A 369 31.70 11.84 -57.46
CA ASN A 369 32.12 10.44 -57.37
C ASN A 369 32.05 9.68 -58.71
N SER A 370 31.27 10.17 -59.68
CA SER A 370 31.16 9.53 -61.01
C SER A 370 32.33 9.83 -61.96
N HIS A 371 33.24 10.76 -61.61
CA HIS A 371 34.35 11.20 -62.48
C HIS A 371 35.76 10.93 -61.92
N THR A 372 35.88 10.22 -60.80
CA THR A 372 37.20 9.85 -60.23
C THR A 372 37.51 8.36 -60.28
N ASN A 373 36.66 7.55 -60.93
CA ASN A 373 36.83 6.10 -60.99
C ASN A 373 37.63 5.66 -62.23
N THR A 374 38.93 5.99 -62.27
CA THR A 374 39.91 5.15 -62.97
C THR A 374 41.14 4.96 -62.09
N ASN A 375 41.45 3.68 -61.88
CA ASN A 375 42.74 3.10 -61.50
C ASN A 375 42.97 2.81 -59.99
N PRO A 376 42.90 1.53 -59.56
CA PRO A 376 43.41 1.12 -58.27
C PRO A 376 44.92 0.85 -58.38
N ASN A 377 45.74 1.71 -57.76
CA ASN A 377 47.13 1.39 -57.49
C ASN A 377 47.36 1.46 -55.97
N PRO A 378 47.74 0.37 -55.27
CA PRO A 378 47.93 0.39 -53.84
C PRO A 378 49.41 0.64 -53.54
N SER A 379 49.78 1.88 -53.21
CA SER A 379 50.96 2.19 -52.38
C SER A 379 51.19 3.69 -52.27
N ALA A 380 50.76 4.29 -51.17
CA ALA A 380 51.53 5.34 -50.51
C ALA A 380 50.87 5.72 -49.18
N SER A 381 51.60 5.40 -48.11
CA SER A 381 51.47 6.01 -46.80
C SER A 381 51.55 7.54 -46.92
N PHE A 382 50.57 8.27 -46.39
CA PHE A 382 50.75 9.66 -46.00
C PHE A 382 49.89 10.00 -44.77
N ASN A 383 50.59 10.29 -43.68
CA ASN A 383 50.07 10.99 -42.52
C ASN A 383 49.61 12.40 -42.93
N SER A 384 48.38 12.78 -42.57
CA SER A 384 48.03 14.19 -42.47
C SER A 384 46.98 14.45 -41.39
N VAL A 385 47.48 15.00 -40.29
CA VAL A 385 46.93 16.06 -39.44
C VAL A 385 45.43 16.35 -39.64
N ASN A 386 44.62 15.83 -38.72
CA ASN A 386 43.24 16.26 -38.53
C ASN A 386 43.25 17.47 -37.57
N LYS A 387 43.08 18.68 -38.12
CA LYS A 387 42.93 19.93 -37.37
C LYS A 387 41.60 20.57 -37.79
N HIS A 388 40.84 21.01 -36.78
CA HIS A 388 39.67 21.93 -36.81
C HIS A 388 38.32 21.22 -37.11
N ASN A 389 37.21 21.44 -36.41
CA ASN A 389 36.76 22.48 -35.48
C ASN A 389 35.66 21.91 -34.56
N ASN A 390 35.86 21.92 -33.23
CA ASN A 390 34.77 21.86 -32.26
C ASN A 390 34.53 23.27 -31.74
N SER A 391 33.53 23.95 -32.29
CA SER A 391 33.08 25.25 -31.78
C SER A 391 32.19 25.03 -30.56
N ILE A 392 32.74 25.28 -29.39
CA ILE A 392 32.05 25.27 -28.11
C ILE A 392 31.13 26.49 -28.08
N ILE A 393 29.82 26.27 -28.24
CA ILE A 393 28.80 27.30 -28.00
C ILE A 393 28.73 27.52 -26.49
N THR A 394 29.24 28.66 -26.06
CA THR A 394 29.18 29.13 -24.67
C THR A 394 27.87 29.91 -24.51
N ILE A 395 26.94 29.41 -23.71
CA ILE A 395 25.69 30.10 -23.38
C ILE A 395 26.00 31.10 -22.24
N PRO A 396 25.76 32.41 -22.38
CA PRO A 396 25.90 33.36 -21.28
C PRO A 396 24.67 33.27 -20.37
N LEU A 397 24.88 32.88 -19.11
CA LEU A 397 23.91 33.10 -18.03
C LEU A 397 23.99 34.56 -17.58
N GLU A 398 23.17 35.42 -18.19
CA GLU A 398 22.90 36.74 -17.62
C GLU A 398 21.95 36.59 -16.42
N GLY A 399 22.52 36.81 -15.23
CA GLY A 399 21.75 37.10 -14.04
C GLY A 399 21.05 38.46 -14.15
N LYS A 400 19.75 38.50 -13.85
CA LYS A 400 19.06 39.72 -13.46
C LYS A 400 18.64 39.61 -12.00
N ARG A 401 19.39 40.34 -11.16
CA ARG A 401 19.04 40.76 -9.80
C ARG A 401 18.52 42.20 -9.87
N LYS A 402 17.52 42.48 -9.04
CA LYS A 402 16.93 43.78 -8.64
C LYS A 402 15.88 44.34 -9.62
N LYS A 403 14.74 44.88 -9.19
CA LYS A 403 14.37 45.51 -7.91
C LYS A 403 13.04 45.00 -7.38
#